data_AF-A0A8T4A516-F1
#
_entry.id   AF-A0A8T4A516-F1
#
_cell.length_a   1.000
_cell.length_b   1.000
_cell.length_c   1.000
_cell.angle_alpha   90.00
_cell.angle_beta   90.00
_cell.angle_gamma   90.00
#
_symmetry.space_group_name_H-M   'P 1'
#
loop_
_entity.id
_entity.type
_entity.pdbx_description
1 polymer ?
#
loop_
_entity_poly.entity_id
_entity_poly.type
_entity_poly.pdbx_seq_one_letter_code
_entity_poly.pdbx_strand_id
1 'polypeptide(L)'
;MKVLLDTSVLSDKLLPRISDYLADRIIEGDTFYISVITHFEILWGYSLAKLPSKNYEGFLNDLNIQVVPLLKSDVETAASLKPPEIGCKVDYL
;
A
#
# COMPACT_ATOMS: atom_id res chain seq x y z
N MET A 1 17.82 -2.27 1.62
CA MET A 1 17.03 -1.42 2.55
C MET A 1 15.61 -1.98 2.68
N LYS A 2 14.89 -1.73 3.79
CA LYS A 2 13.46 -2.10 3.89
C LYS A 2 12.60 -0.89 3.48
N VAL A 3 11.70 -1.09 2.51
CA VAL A 3 10.89 -0.01 1.93
C VAL A 3 9.42 -0.37 2.02
N LEU A 4 8.61 0.54 2.58
CA LEU A 4 7.15 0.41 2.61
C LEU A 4 6.55 1.19 1.44
N LEU A 5 5.81 0.51 0.57
CA LEU A 5 5.15 1.12 -0.57
C LEU A 5 3.74 1.58 -0.18
N ASP A 6 3.39 2.79 -0.61
CA ASP A 6 2.07 3.39 -0.42
C ASP A 6 1.15 3.15 -1.64
N THR A 7 -0.15 3.29 -1.43
CA THR A 7 -1.21 3.17 -2.45
C THR A 7 -0.93 3.99 -3.71
N SER A 8 -0.40 5.20 -3.56
CA SER A 8 -0.13 6.14 -4.66
C SER A 8 0.82 5.57 -5.72
N VAL A 9 1.74 4.69 -5.30
CA VAL A 9 2.73 4.06 -6.17
C VAL A 9 2.16 2.82 -6.87
N LEU A 10 1.12 2.21 -6.32
CA LEU A 10 0.62 0.87 -6.69
C LEU A 10 -0.66 0.89 -7.55
N SER A 11 -0.99 2.03 -8.17
CA SER A 11 -2.10 2.07 -9.11
C SER A 11 -1.83 1.21 -10.35
N ASP A 12 -2.86 0.56 -10.90
CA ASP A 12 -2.76 -0.38 -12.04
C ASP A 12 -2.00 0.22 -13.24
N LYS A 13 -2.22 1.51 -13.52
CA LYS A 13 -1.56 2.24 -14.63
C LYS A 13 -0.05 2.44 -14.41
N LEU A 14 0.39 2.45 -13.16
CA LEU A 14 1.79 2.69 -12.79
C LEU A 14 2.56 1.38 -12.60
N LEU A 15 1.89 0.26 -12.33
CA LEU A 15 2.56 -1.03 -12.08
C LEU A 15 3.62 -1.36 -13.16
N PRO A 16 3.33 -1.31 -14.48
CA PRO A 16 4.35 -1.65 -15.47
C PRO A 16 5.55 -0.70 -15.48
N ARG A 17 5.35 0.57 -15.07
CA ARG A 17 6.41 1.58 -15.07
C ARG A 17 7.32 1.45 -13.85
N ILE A 18 6.79 0.98 -12.72
CA ILE A 18 7.56 0.85 -11.49
C ILE A 18 8.22 -0.52 -11.37
N SER A 19 7.72 -1.56 -12.06
CA SER A 19 8.23 -2.93 -11.94
C SER A 19 9.72 -3.01 -12.20
N ASP A 20 10.20 -2.43 -13.30
CA ASP A 20 11.62 -2.47 -13.67
C ASP A 20 12.49 -1.76 -12.63
N TYR A 21 12.04 -0.58 -12.18
CA TYR A 21 12.73 0.17 -11.13
C TYR A 21 12.83 -0.63 -9.82
N LEU A 22 11.73 -1.27 -9.39
CA LEU A 22 11.73 -2.07 -8.17
C LEU A 22 12.57 -3.33 -8.31
N ALA A 23 12.57 -3.98 -9.48
CA ALA A 23 13.41 -5.13 -9.77
C ALA A 23 14.90 -4.80 -9.63
N ASP A 24 15.34 -3.66 -10.20
CA ASP A 24 16.72 -3.19 -10.06
C ASP A 24 17.08 -2.96 -8.58
N ARG A 25 16.19 -2.32 -7.82
CA ARG A 25 16.38 -2.09 -6.38
C ARG A 25 16.44 -3.38 -5.57
N ILE A 26 15.67 -4.41 -5.93
CA ILE A 26 15.75 -5.74 -5.30
C ILE A 26 17.13 -6.36 -5.53
N ILE A 27 17.68 -6.25 -6.74
CA ILE A 27 19.04 -6.72 -7.06
C ILE A 27 20.09 -5.98 -6.21
N GLU A 28 19.87 -4.69 -5.94
CA GLU A 28 20.70 -3.89 -5.03
C GLU A 28 20.53 -4.24 -3.52
N GLY A 29 19.62 -5.17 -3.19
CA GLY A 29 19.39 -5.64 -1.82
C GLY A 29 18.27 -4.91 -1.08
N ASP A 30 17.37 -4.25 -1.79
CA ASP A 30 16.13 -3.73 -1.19
C ASP A 30 15.10 -4.83 -1.01
N THR A 31 14.27 -4.67 0.03
CA THR A 31 13.12 -5.52 0.31
C THR A 31 11.91 -4.63 0.47
N PHE A 32 10.86 -4.95 -0.26
CA PHE A 32 9.65 -4.15 -0.36
C PHE A 32 8.49 -4.78 0.39
N TYR A 33 7.70 -3.93 1.03
CA TYR A 33 6.56 -4.31 1.85
C TYR A 33 5.37 -3.41 1.53
N ILE A 34 4.17 -3.91 1.74
CA ILE A 34 2.95 -3.11 1.77
C ILE A 34 2.18 -3.40 3.05
N SER A 35 1.51 -2.39 3.61
CA SER A 35 0.62 -2.62 4.74
C SER A 35 -0.65 -3.36 4.28
N VAL A 36 -1.28 -4.10 5.19
CA VAL A 36 -2.61 -4.69 4.93
C VAL A 36 -3.67 -3.63 4.63
N ILE A 37 -3.51 -2.38 5.11
CA ILE A 37 -4.40 -1.25 4.75
C ILE A 37 -4.24 -0.93 3.27
N THR A 38 -3.00 -0.72 2.82
CA THR A 38 -2.68 -0.42 1.43
C THR A 38 -3.17 -1.53 0.50
N HIS A 39 -2.98 -2.79 0.90
CA HIS A 39 -3.49 -3.95 0.17
C HIS A 39 -5.02 -3.92 0.04
N PHE A 40 -5.72 -3.64 1.14
CA PHE A 40 -7.17 -3.49 1.16
C PHE A 40 -7.65 -2.36 0.25
N GLU A 41 -7.05 -1.18 0.33
CA GLU A 41 -7.43 0.01 -0.47
C GLU A 41 -7.31 -0.26 -1.97
N ILE A 42 -6.22 -0.92 -2.39
CA ILE A 42 -6.00 -1.26 -3.80
C ILE A 42 -7.06 -2.26 -4.29
N LEU A 43 -7.28 -3.36 -3.56
CA LEU A 43 -8.28 -4.36 -3.92
C LEU A 43 -9.69 -3.77 -3.94
N TRP A 44 -10.01 -2.86 -3.01
CA TRP A 44 -11.26 -2.14 -3.02
C TRP A 44 -11.40 -1.27 -4.28
N GLY A 45 -10.33 -0.57 -4.69
CA GLY A 45 -10.28 0.19 -5.94
C GLY A 45 -10.59 -0.68 -7.18
N TYR A 46 -9.97 -1.86 -7.29
CA TYR A 46 -10.26 -2.81 -8.37
C TYR A 46 -11.74 -3.24 -8.38
N SER A 47 -12.28 -3.56 -7.19
CA SER A 47 -13.69 -3.95 -7.01
C SER A 47 -14.65 -2.85 -7.48
N LEU A 48 -14.42 -1.60 -7.06
CA LEU A 48 -15.23 -0.45 -7.48
C LEU A 48 -15.17 -0.22 -9.00
N ALA A 49 -14.00 -0.40 -9.61
CA ALA A 49 -13.81 -0.26 -11.04
C ALA A 49 -14.31 -1.47 -11.86
N LYS A 50 -14.76 -2.55 -11.19
CA LYS A 50 -15.11 -3.84 -11.82
C LYS A 50 -13.98 -4.41 -12.68
N LEU A 51 -12.74 -4.21 -12.23
CA LEU A 51 -11.53 -4.71 -12.87
C LEU A 51 -10.97 -5.90 -12.08
N PRO A 52 -10.32 -6.87 -12.75
CA PRO A 52 -9.65 -7.96 -12.06
C PRO A 52 -8.35 -7.46 -11.38
N SER A 53 -8.11 -7.89 -10.15
CA SER A 53 -6.89 -7.58 -9.37
C SER A 53 -5.66 -8.43 -9.75
N LYS A 54 -5.82 -9.37 -10.69
CA LYS A 54 -4.79 -10.37 -11.03
C LYS A 54 -3.43 -9.76 -11.40
N ASN A 55 -3.42 -8.62 -12.10
CA ASN A 55 -2.18 -7.95 -12.47
C ASN A 55 -1.42 -7.43 -11.25
N TYR A 56 -2.14 -6.84 -10.29
CA TYR A 56 -1.60 -6.39 -9.03
C TYR A 56 -1.09 -7.55 -8.17
N GLU A 57 -1.86 -8.62 -8.06
CA GLU A 57 -1.45 -9.81 -7.31
C GLU A 57 -0.22 -10.48 -7.92
N GLY A 58 -0.16 -10.56 -9.27
CA GLY A 58 1.02 -11.02 -10.00
C GLY A 58 2.24 -10.15 -9.71
N PHE A 59 2.09 -8.82 -9.80
CA PHE A 59 3.15 -7.87 -9.47
C PHE A 59 3.73 -8.06 -8.06
N LEU A 60 2.88 -8.28 -7.05
CA LEU A 60 3.37 -8.54 -5.69
C LEU A 60 4.17 -9.85 -5.60
N ASN A 61 3.68 -10.90 -6.23
CA ASN A 61 4.32 -12.22 -6.21
C ASN A 61 5.66 -12.20 -6.96
N ASP A 62 5.69 -11.62 -8.16
CA ASP A 62 6.87 -11.58 -9.03
C ASP A 62 8.03 -10.83 -8.37
N LEU A 63 7.72 -9.76 -7.64
CA LEU A 63 8.69 -8.95 -6.91
C LEU A 63 8.88 -9.37 -5.44
N ASN A 64 8.24 -10.46 -5.01
CA ASN A 64 8.27 -10.94 -3.62
C ASN A 64 7.95 -9.84 -2.58
N ILE A 65 6.98 -8.98 -2.90
CA ILE A 65 6.53 -7.90 -2.03
C ILE A 65 5.61 -8.48 -0.96
N GLN A 66 5.97 -8.30 0.31
CA GLN A 66 5.23 -8.88 1.41
C GLN A 66 4.14 -7.95 1.91
N VAL A 67 2.93 -8.50 2.10
CA VAL A 67 1.85 -7.84 2.83
C VAL A 67 2.10 -8.01 4.33
N VAL A 68 2.31 -6.92 5.05
CA VAL A 68 2.56 -6.94 6.49
C VAL A 68 1.29 -6.60 7.28
N PRO A 69 1.00 -7.32 8.38
CA PRO A 69 -0.11 -7.00 9.25
C PRO A 69 0.16 -5.71 10.02
N LEU A 70 -0.90 -5.04 10.47
CA LEU A 70 -0.77 -3.97 11.44
C LEU A 70 -0.55 -4.54 12.83
N LEU A 71 0.38 -3.96 13.56
CA LEU A 71 0.59 -4.23 14.97
C LEU A 71 -0.08 -3.14 15.81
N LYS A 72 -0.35 -3.47 17.08
CA LYS A 72 -0.90 -2.50 18.05
C LYS A 72 -0.04 -1.23 18.14
N SER A 73 1.29 -1.39 18.12
CA SER A 73 2.25 -0.29 18.15
C SER A 73 2.12 0.66 16.95
N ASP A 74 1.75 0.15 15.78
CA ASP A 74 1.57 0.97 14.58
C ASP A 74 0.36 1.89 14.75
N VAL A 75 -0.72 1.36 15.34
CA VAL A 75 -1.93 2.12 15.66
C VAL A 75 -1.66 3.18 16.72
N GLU A 76 -0.93 2.83 17.78
CA GLU A 76 -0.56 3.77 18.84
C GLU A 76 0.29 4.92 18.29
N THR A 77 1.26 4.60 17.42
CA THR A 77 2.09 5.59 16.72
C THR A 77 1.24 6.48 15.83
N ALA A 78 0.38 5.90 14.98
CA ALA A 78 -0.51 6.66 14.11
C ALA A 78 -1.44 7.59 14.89
N ALA A 79 -1.99 7.14 16.03
CA ALA A 79 -2.84 7.95 16.89
C ALA A 79 -2.10 9.17 17.48
N SER A 80 -0.82 9.01 17.85
CA SER A 80 0.01 10.12 18.33
C SER A 80 0.36 11.15 17.25
N LEU A 81 0.33 10.73 15.98
CA LEU A 81 0.58 11.58 14.81
C LEU A 81 -0.70 12.19 14.25
N LYS A 82 -1.86 11.92 14.87
CA LYS A 82 -3.14 12.49 14.47
C LYS A 82 -2.99 14.02 14.48
N PRO A 83 -3.29 14.72 13.37
CA PRO A 83 -3.29 16.17 13.38
C PRO A 83 -4.21 16.67 14.49
N PRO A 84 -3.87 17.79 15.16
CA PRO A 84 -4.70 18.35 16.22
C PRO A 84 -6.14 18.48 15.69
N GLU A 85 -7.12 18.21 16.55
CA GLU A 85 -8.53 18.24 16.16
C GLU A 85 -8.90 19.64 15.67
N ILE A 86 -8.82 19.85 14.35
CA ILE A 86 -9.55 20.93 13.70
C ILE A 86 -11.00 20.45 13.77
N GLY A 87 -11.77 21.03 14.67
CA GLY A 87 -13.14 20.63 14.98
C GLY A 87 -14.05 20.63 13.75
N CYS A 88 -14.00 19.55 12.98
CA CYS A 88 -15.02 19.22 12.01
C CYS A 88 -16.07 18.43 12.79
N LYS A 89 -17.08 19.15 13.29
CA LYS A 89 -18.34 18.53 13.69
C LYS A 89 -18.91 17.84 12.46
N VAL A 90 -18.70 16.53 12.37
CA VAL A 90 -19.48 15.70 11.45
C VAL A 90 -20.73 15.33 12.21
N ASP A 91 -21.81 16.07 11.97
CA ASP A 91 -23.13 15.72 12.46
C ASP A 91 -23.56 14.44 11.72
N TYR A 92 -23.62 13.32 12.45
CA TYR A 92 -24.23 12.11 11.93
C TYR A 92 -25.75 12.34 11.88
N LEU A 93 -26.29 12.42 10.67
CA LEU A 93 -27.73 12.34 10.39
C LEU A 93 -28.27 10.94 10.66
#